data_AF-A0A9E4XZJ1-F1
#
_entry.id   AF-A0A9E4XZJ1-F1
#
_cell.length_a   1.000
_cell.length_b   1.000
_cell.length_c   1.000
_cell.angle_alpha   90.00
_cell.angle_beta   90.00
_cell.angle_gamma   90.00
#
_symmetry.space_group_name_H-M   'P 1'
#
loop_
_entity.id
_entity.type
_entity.pdbx_description
1 polymer ?
#
loop_
_entity_poly.entity_id
_entity_poly.type
_entity_poly.pdbx_seq_one_letter_code
_entity_poly.pdbx_strand_id
1 'polypeptide(L)'
;GTPESFRQSWEKVQGYAREAGKDPDSLDAGKLMYICVGDDRDWCRNNLVEYTHAYYGDQYDVDNNCAFGPPEECAKKIQSFVDAGVKTMILGPSSPNVGQITRIANEVVPLLK
;
A
#
# COMPACT_ATOMS: atom_id res chain seq x y z
N GLY A 1 8.74 1.64 -1.82
CA GLY A 1 8.66 2.90 -2.57
C GLY A 1 7.82 3.87 -1.79
N THR A 2 8.29 5.12 -1.63
CA THR A 2 7.56 6.21 -0.96
C THR A 2 6.45 6.77 -1.86
N PRO A 3 5.47 7.52 -1.32
CA PRO A 3 4.47 8.22 -2.14
C PRO A 3 5.09 9.13 -3.20
N GLU A 4 6.18 9.81 -2.86
CA GLU A 4 6.94 10.66 -3.79
C GLU A 4 7.51 9.85 -4.96
N SER A 5 8.14 8.71 -4.68
CA SER A 5 8.67 7.84 -5.74
C SER A 5 7.55 7.31 -6.65
N PHE A 6 6.37 7.05 -6.09
CA PHE A 6 5.21 6.65 -6.87
C PHE A 6 4.74 7.79 -7.80
N ARG A 7 4.62 9.03 -7.29
CA ARG A 7 4.22 10.19 -8.10
C ARG A 7 5.15 10.41 -9.28
N GLN A 8 6.46 10.37 -9.04
CA GLN A 8 7.47 10.53 -10.09
C GLN A 8 7.41 9.42 -11.14
N SER A 9 7.19 8.18 -10.72
CA SER A 9 6.98 7.06 -11.65
C SER A 9 5.68 7.22 -12.44
N TRP A 10 4.62 7.71 -11.81
CA TRP A 10 3.32 7.91 -12.44
C TRP A 10 3.36 9.03 -13.49
N GLU A 11 4.01 10.15 -13.20
CA GLU A 11 4.22 11.24 -14.16
C GLU A 11 4.93 10.76 -15.41
N LYS A 12 5.92 9.86 -15.28
CA LYS A 12 6.61 9.24 -16.43
C LYS A 12 5.67 8.37 -17.25
N VAL A 13 4.84 7.54 -16.60
CA VAL A 13 3.85 6.70 -17.30
C VAL A 13 2.86 7.56 -18.08
N GLN A 14 2.35 8.64 -17.49
CA GLN A 14 1.48 9.59 -18.17
C GLN A 14 2.19 10.31 -19.32
N GLY A 15 3.47 10.65 -19.16
CA GLY A 15 4.32 11.19 -20.23
C GLY A 15 4.41 10.24 -21.44
N TYR A 16 4.73 8.97 -21.20
CA TYR A 16 4.79 7.95 -22.25
C TYR A 16 3.43 7.71 -22.94
N ALA A 17 2.32 7.83 -22.20
CA ALA A 17 0.98 7.76 -22.79
C ALA A 17 0.76 8.91 -23.79
N ARG A 18 1.12 10.15 -23.41
CA ARG A 18 1.02 11.32 -24.29
C ARG A 18 1.89 11.16 -25.54
N GLU A 19 3.13 10.71 -25.39
CA GLU A 19 4.06 10.46 -26.51
C GLU A 19 3.50 9.40 -27.48
N ALA A 20 2.80 8.41 -26.96
CA ALA A 20 2.13 7.39 -27.76
C ALA A 20 0.78 7.83 -28.36
N GLY A 21 0.38 9.11 -28.20
CA GLY A 21 -0.90 9.64 -28.67
C GLY A 21 -2.12 9.11 -27.90
N LYS A 22 -1.91 8.60 -26.68
CA LYS A 22 -2.99 8.13 -25.80
C LYS A 22 -3.35 9.22 -24.79
N ASP A 23 -4.62 9.23 -24.38
CA ASP A 23 -5.08 10.08 -23.28
C ASP A 23 -4.52 9.53 -21.94
N PRO A 24 -3.65 10.26 -21.23
CA PRO A 24 -3.12 9.82 -19.94
C PRO A 24 -4.20 9.70 -18.86
N ASP A 25 -5.32 10.41 -18.98
CA ASP A 25 -6.41 10.39 -17.99
C ASP A 25 -7.30 9.13 -18.13
N SER A 26 -7.11 8.37 -19.21
CA SER A 26 -7.71 7.05 -19.39
C SER A 26 -7.01 5.93 -18.60
N LEU A 27 -5.87 6.22 -17.98
CA LEU A 27 -5.07 5.25 -17.24
C LEU A 27 -5.39 5.29 -15.74
N ASP A 28 -5.53 4.10 -15.14
CA ASP A 28 -5.74 3.96 -13.71
C ASP A 28 -4.48 3.40 -13.02
N ALA A 29 -3.97 4.13 -12.03
CA ALA A 29 -2.87 3.65 -11.23
C ALA A 29 -3.35 2.73 -10.09
N GLY A 30 -2.86 1.49 -10.10
CA GLY A 30 -3.05 0.53 -9.02
C GLY A 30 -1.77 0.32 -8.20
N LYS A 31 -1.90 0.11 -6.89
CA LYS A 31 -0.79 -0.23 -6.00
C LYS A 31 -1.13 -1.38 -5.06
N LEU A 32 -0.30 -2.42 -5.08
CA LEU A 32 -0.28 -3.44 -4.03
C LEU A 32 0.48 -2.94 -2.80
N MET A 33 -0.10 -3.18 -1.62
CA MET A 33 0.51 -2.93 -0.33
C MET A 33 0.16 -4.08 0.62
N TYR A 34 1.17 -4.72 1.20
CA TYR A 34 0.93 -5.67 2.28
C TYR A 34 0.60 -4.94 3.58
N ILE A 35 -0.30 -5.51 4.36
CA ILE A 35 -0.84 -4.89 5.56
C ILE A 35 -0.97 -5.87 6.74
N CYS A 36 -0.76 -5.37 7.95
CA CYS A 36 -1.08 -6.07 9.19
C CYS A 36 -1.62 -5.08 10.23
N VAL A 37 -2.90 -5.22 10.62
CA VAL A 37 -3.58 -4.29 11.53
C VAL A 37 -3.61 -4.88 12.94
N GLY A 38 -3.12 -4.12 13.91
CA GLY A 38 -3.01 -4.57 15.30
C GLY A 38 -2.57 -3.47 16.24
N ASP A 39 -2.88 -3.62 17.52
CA ASP A 39 -2.57 -2.59 18.52
C ASP A 39 -1.06 -2.59 18.85
N ASP A 40 -0.42 -3.76 18.77
CA ASP A 40 1.03 -3.92 18.87
C ASP A 40 1.68 -3.74 17.49
N ARG A 41 2.26 -2.56 17.30
CA ARG A 41 2.95 -2.16 16.07
C ARG A 41 4.15 -3.04 15.74
N ASP A 42 4.92 -3.45 16.75
CA ASP A 42 6.14 -4.23 16.54
C ASP A 42 5.79 -5.67 16.16
N TRP A 43 4.75 -6.23 16.79
CA TRP A 43 4.20 -7.52 16.38
C TRP A 43 3.70 -7.50 14.93
N CYS A 44 2.96 -6.45 14.52
CA CYS A 44 2.49 -6.31 13.14
C CYS A 44 3.65 -6.20 12.15
N ARG A 45 4.69 -5.43 12.49
CA ARG A 45 5.89 -5.29 11.67
C ARG A 45 6.60 -6.64 11.51
N ASN A 46 6.81 -7.36 12.61
CA ASN A 46 7.49 -8.66 12.59
C ASN A 46 6.72 -9.70 11.75
N ASN A 47 5.39 -9.73 11.83
CA ASN A 47 4.57 -10.58 10.95
C ASN A 47 4.80 -10.29 9.46
N LEU A 48 4.90 -9.02 9.08
CA LEU A 48 5.18 -8.64 7.70
C LEU A 48 6.61 -8.93 7.29
N VAL A 49 7.58 -8.77 8.19
CA VAL A 49 8.97 -9.17 7.96
C VAL A 49 9.03 -10.66 7.65
N GLU A 50 8.49 -11.51 8.52
CA GLU A 50 8.46 -12.97 8.32
C GLU A 50 7.80 -13.35 6.99
N TYR A 51 6.64 -12.77 6.70
CA TYR A 51 5.90 -13.05 5.46
C TYR A 51 6.66 -12.59 4.20
N THR A 52 7.12 -11.35 4.18
CA THR A 52 7.74 -10.76 2.99
C THR A 52 9.16 -11.25 2.76
N HIS A 53 9.94 -11.52 3.81
CA HIS A 53 11.30 -12.04 3.67
C HIS A 53 11.30 -13.49 3.20
N ALA A 54 10.31 -14.30 3.62
CA ALA A 54 10.14 -15.65 3.08
C ALA A 54 9.87 -15.67 1.56
N TYR A 55 9.16 -14.66 1.03
CA TYR A 55 8.79 -14.60 -0.39
C TYR A 55 9.76 -13.80 -1.26
N TYR A 56 10.26 -12.68 -0.76
CA TYR A 56 11.10 -11.72 -1.50
C TYR A 56 12.57 -11.72 -1.06
N GLY A 57 12.91 -12.28 0.10
CA GLY A 57 14.24 -12.20 0.72
C GLY A 57 14.43 -11.01 1.65
N ASP A 58 15.51 -11.05 2.43
CA ASP A 58 15.81 -10.12 3.54
C ASP A 58 15.95 -8.66 3.11
N GLN A 59 16.23 -8.40 1.83
CA GLN A 59 16.35 -7.06 1.28
C GLN A 59 15.00 -6.34 1.10
N TYR A 60 13.87 -7.01 1.33
CA TYR A 60 12.57 -6.39 1.22
C TYR A 60 12.34 -5.38 2.35
N ASP A 61 12.13 -4.12 1.96
CA ASP A 61 11.94 -2.99 2.88
C ASP A 61 10.47 -2.91 3.34
N VAL A 62 10.19 -3.50 4.50
CA VAL A 62 8.85 -3.53 5.11
C VAL A 62 8.37 -2.13 5.49
N ASP A 63 9.25 -1.29 6.05
CA ASP A 63 8.87 0.04 6.58
C ASP A 63 8.40 0.98 5.47
N ASN A 64 9.03 0.92 4.30
CA ASN A 64 8.65 1.75 3.17
C ASN A 64 7.52 1.15 2.33
N ASN A 65 7.41 -0.18 2.22
CA ASN A 65 6.46 -0.81 1.30
C ASN A 65 5.15 -1.27 1.92
N CYS A 66 5.07 -1.45 3.24
CA CYS A 66 3.90 -2.00 3.91
C CYS A 66 3.20 -0.97 4.82
N ALA A 67 1.98 -1.30 5.24
CA ALA A 67 1.24 -0.61 6.30
C ALA A 67 1.10 -1.55 7.50
N PHE A 68 1.39 -1.10 8.71
CA PHE A 68 1.29 -1.96 9.89
C PHE A 68 1.11 -1.19 11.18
N GLY A 69 0.51 -1.87 12.16
CA GLY A 69 0.21 -1.34 13.48
C GLY A 69 -1.24 -0.86 13.59
N PRO A 70 -1.51 0.15 14.44
CA PRO A 70 -2.86 0.60 14.71
C PRO A 70 -3.59 1.05 13.44
N PRO A 71 -4.94 0.96 13.40
CA PRO A 71 -5.72 1.27 12.20
C PRO A 71 -5.44 2.66 11.61
N GLU A 72 -5.29 3.66 12.46
CA GLU A 72 -4.99 5.05 12.08
C GLU A 72 -3.61 5.20 11.40
N GLU A 73 -2.59 4.46 11.86
CA GLU A 73 -1.28 4.46 11.22
C GLU A 73 -1.34 3.82 9.83
N CYS A 74 -2.07 2.70 9.73
CA CYS A 74 -2.29 2.02 8.46
C CYS A 74 -3.04 2.92 7.47
N ALA A 75 -4.13 3.56 7.91
CA ALA A 75 -4.92 4.48 7.11
C ALA A 75 -4.08 5.67 6.64
N LYS A 76 -3.30 6.29 7.53
CA LYS A 76 -2.39 7.38 7.18
C LYS A 76 -1.38 6.98 6.11
N LYS A 77 -0.79 5.79 6.22
CA LYS A 77 0.15 5.27 5.21
C LYS A 77 -0.56 5.07 3.86
N ILE A 78 -1.73 4.44 3.85
CA ILE A 78 -2.51 4.18 2.63
C ILE A 78 -2.93 5.50 1.98
N GLN A 79 -3.49 6.43 2.75
CA GLN A 79 -3.95 7.74 2.27
C GLN A 79 -2.82 8.51 1.59
N SER A 80 -1.59 8.44 2.11
CA SER A 80 -0.46 9.13 1.48
C SER A 80 -0.20 8.68 0.03
N PHE A 81 -0.54 7.45 -0.35
CA PHE A 81 -0.45 6.97 -1.73
C PHE A 81 -1.67 7.35 -2.57
N VAL A 82 -2.87 7.36 -1.96
CA VAL A 82 -4.08 7.88 -2.60
C VAL A 82 -3.87 9.36 -2.98
N ASP A 83 -3.36 10.15 -2.05
CA ASP A 83 -3.01 11.57 -2.26
C ASP A 83 -1.89 11.76 -3.30
N ALA A 84 -1.07 10.73 -3.54
CA ALA A 84 -0.03 10.74 -4.57
C ALA A 84 -0.55 10.32 -5.96
N GLY A 85 -1.84 10.00 -6.09
CA GLY A 85 -2.49 9.67 -7.36
C GLY A 85 -2.75 8.18 -7.59
N VAL A 86 -2.58 7.32 -6.57
CA VAL A 86 -3.06 5.93 -6.68
C VAL A 86 -4.59 5.92 -6.66
N LYS A 87 -5.21 5.39 -7.71
CA LYS A 87 -6.67 5.25 -7.79
C LYS A 87 -7.15 3.97 -7.10
N THR A 88 -6.41 2.88 -7.23
CA THR A 88 -6.79 1.57 -6.68
C THR A 88 -5.72 1.04 -5.72
N MET A 89 -6.04 0.99 -4.43
CA MET A 89 -5.21 0.33 -3.43
C MET A 89 -5.61 -1.14 -3.29
N ILE A 90 -4.67 -2.04 -3.52
CA ILE A 90 -4.83 -3.49 -3.31
C ILE A 90 -4.15 -3.84 -1.99
N LEU A 91 -4.93 -4.23 -0.99
CA LEU A 91 -4.44 -4.53 0.35
C LEU A 91 -4.29 -6.04 0.54
N GLY A 92 -3.06 -6.51 0.77
CA GLY A 92 -2.76 -7.91 1.01
C GLY A 92 -2.43 -8.18 2.48
N PRO A 93 -3.34 -8.78 3.27
CA PRO A 93 -3.04 -9.12 4.66
C PRO A 93 -1.89 -10.15 4.74
N SER A 94 -0.89 -9.92 5.60
CA SER A 94 0.19 -10.91 5.81
C SER A 94 -0.32 -12.22 6.42
N SER A 95 -1.38 -12.13 7.22
CA SER A 95 -2.17 -13.27 7.69
C SER A 95 -3.57 -13.16 7.07
N PRO A 96 -3.89 -13.92 6.00
CA PRO A 96 -5.16 -13.83 5.29
C PRO A 96 -6.31 -14.52 6.05
N ASN A 97 -6.37 -14.32 7.36
CA ASN A 97 -7.48 -14.76 8.18
C ASN A 97 -8.63 -13.74 8.12
N VAL A 98 -9.87 -14.21 8.33
CA VAL A 98 -11.07 -13.38 8.29
C VAL A 98 -10.97 -12.21 9.27
N GLY A 99 -10.34 -12.39 10.44
CA GLY A 99 -10.14 -11.34 11.43
C GLY A 99 -9.38 -10.14 10.87
N GLN A 100 -8.23 -10.35 10.21
CA GLN A 100 -7.47 -9.25 9.58
C GLN A 100 -8.29 -8.55 8.49
N ILE A 101 -8.99 -9.31 7.65
CA ILE A 101 -9.86 -8.72 6.60
C ILE A 101 -10.96 -7.86 7.23
N THR A 102 -11.62 -8.36 8.27
CA THR A 102 -12.66 -7.61 9.01
C THR A 102 -12.11 -6.34 9.65
N ARG A 103 -10.93 -6.40 10.28
CA ARG A 103 -10.29 -5.20 10.86
C ARG A 103 -9.95 -4.18 9.80
N ILE A 104 -9.36 -4.58 8.68
CA ILE A 104 -9.05 -3.66 7.58
C ILE A 104 -10.33 -2.99 7.07
N ALA A 105 -11.38 -3.76 6.81
CA ALA A 105 -12.64 -3.25 6.28
C ALA A 105 -13.37 -2.30 7.24
N ASN A 106 -13.35 -2.58 8.55
CA ASN A 106 -14.14 -1.83 9.53
C ASN A 106 -13.35 -0.74 10.28
N GLU A 107 -12.03 -0.86 10.38
CA GLU A 107 -11.19 0.04 11.19
C GLU A 107 -10.27 0.89 10.33
N VAL A 108 -9.87 0.45 9.13
CA VAL A 108 -8.92 1.19 8.26
C VAL A 108 -9.63 1.88 7.11
N VAL A 109 -10.40 1.14 6.32
CA VAL A 109 -11.08 1.67 5.12
C VAL A 109 -11.97 2.89 5.44
N PRO A 110 -12.75 2.94 6.54
CA PRO A 110 -13.59 4.10 6.85
C PRO A 110 -12.82 5.38 7.19
N LEU A 111 -11.51 5.28 7.45
CA LEU A 111 -10.63 6.42 7.75
C LEU A 111 -10.02 7.04 6.48
N LEU A 112 -10.17 6.38 5.32
CA LEU A 112 -9.70 6.88 4.04
C LEU A 112 -10.68 7.93 3.48
N LYS A 113 -10.15 8.89 2.73
CA LYS A 113 -10.90 9.99 2.12
C LYS A 113 -11.12 9.78 0.63
#